data_AF-A0A5S4TA12-F1
#
_entry.id   AF-A0A5S4TA12-F1
#
_cell.length_a   1.000
_cell.length_b   1.000
_cell.length_c   1.000
_cell.angle_alpha   90.00
_cell.angle_beta   90.00
_cell.angle_gamma   90.00
#
_symmetry.space_group_name_H-M   'P 1'
#
loop_
_entity.id
_entity.type
_entity.pdbx_description
1 polymer ?
#
loop_
_entity_poly.entity_id
_entity_poly.type
_entity_poly.pdbx_seq_one_letter_code
_entity_poly.pdbx_strand_id
1 'polypeptide(L)'
;ALTLSKDFYDLFTQTIVIDHHRRDQDFPENAVITYIESGASSASELVTELIQFQNSKKNRLSRMQASVLMAGMMLDTKNFTSRVTSRTFDVASYLRTRGSDSIAIQEIAATDFEEYREVNELILQGRKLGSDI
;
A
#
# COMPACT_ATOMS: atom_id res chain seq x y z
N ALA A 1 7.39 -15.85 1.33
CA ALA A 1 8.12 -15.97 0.05
C ALA A 1 8.47 -14.58 -0.42
N LEU A 2 9.74 -14.34 -0.77
CA LEU A 2 10.29 -13.02 -1.12
C LEU A 2 9.65 -12.39 -2.38
N THR A 3 9.10 -13.20 -3.27
CA THR A 3 8.46 -12.78 -4.53
C THR A 3 7.33 -13.73 -4.92
N LEU A 4 6.39 -13.26 -5.72
CA LEU A 4 5.33 -14.07 -6.33
C LEU A 4 5.85 -14.95 -7.48
N SER A 5 6.99 -14.59 -8.09
CA SER A 5 7.64 -15.36 -9.14
C SER A 5 9.15 -15.29 -9.00
N LYS A 6 9.77 -16.43 -8.67
CA LYS A 6 11.22 -16.53 -8.49
C LYS A 6 11.95 -16.43 -9.83
N ASP A 7 11.47 -17.15 -10.85
CA ASP A 7 12.08 -17.16 -12.18
C ASP A 7 12.15 -15.75 -12.78
N PHE A 8 11.11 -14.92 -12.58
CA PHE A 8 11.12 -13.53 -13.02
C PHE A 8 12.11 -12.67 -12.23
N TYR A 9 12.15 -12.85 -10.91
CA TYR A 9 13.06 -12.12 -10.03
C TYR A 9 14.54 -12.42 -10.34
N ASP A 10 14.87 -13.68 -10.65
CA ASP A 10 16.23 -14.12 -10.95
C ASP A 10 16.77 -13.57 -12.30
N LEU A 11 15.90 -12.97 -13.15
CA LEU A 11 16.33 -12.25 -14.36
C LEU A 11 17.04 -10.93 -14.06
N PHE A 12 16.88 -10.38 -12.85
CA PHE A 12 17.42 -9.08 -12.48
C PHE A 12 18.75 -9.23 -11.73
N THR A 13 19.79 -8.58 -12.23
CA THR A 13 21.13 -8.57 -11.59
C THR A 13 21.29 -7.48 -10.54
N GLN A 14 20.44 -6.44 -10.58
CA GLN A 14 20.43 -5.33 -9.62
C GLN A 14 18.99 -5.02 -9.21
N THR A 15 18.75 -4.91 -7.91
CA THR A 15 17.41 -4.65 -7.37
C THR A 15 17.41 -3.43 -6.46
N ILE A 16 16.34 -2.64 -6.52
CA ILE A 16 16.06 -1.56 -5.56
C ILE A 16 14.87 -2.00 -4.70
N VAL A 17 15.01 -1.91 -3.38
CA VAL A 17 13.96 -2.25 -2.43
C VAL A 17 13.44 -0.99 -1.77
N ILE A 18 12.12 -0.76 -1.86
CA ILE A 18 11.41 0.31 -1.15
C ILE A 18 10.29 -0.35 -0.38
N ASP A 19 10.32 -0.29 0.95
CA ASP A 19 9.37 -0.99 1.80
C ASP A 19 9.13 -0.27 3.14
N HIS A 20 8.03 -0.58 3.80
CA HIS A 20 7.65 -0.07 5.11
C HIS A 20 7.52 -1.19 6.16
N HIS A 21 7.84 -2.44 5.80
CA HIS A 21 7.94 -3.53 6.75
C HIS A 21 9.32 -3.56 7.41
N ARG A 22 9.40 -4.22 8.56
CA ARG A 22 10.71 -4.52 9.15
C ARG A 22 11.40 -5.57 8.30
N ARG A 23 12.70 -5.40 8.11
CA ARG A 23 13.53 -6.37 7.40
C ARG A 23 13.52 -7.72 8.14
N ASP A 24 13.26 -8.79 7.40
CA ASP A 24 13.40 -10.17 7.87
C ASP A 24 14.70 -10.81 7.31
N GLN A 25 14.98 -12.05 7.70
CA GLN A 25 16.15 -12.81 7.25
C GLN A 25 16.10 -13.14 5.75
N ASP A 26 14.89 -13.28 5.19
CA ASP A 26 14.66 -13.49 3.75
C ASP A 26 14.69 -12.11 3.05
N PHE A 27 15.87 -11.68 2.59
CA PHE A 27 16.09 -10.37 1.95
C PHE A 27 16.97 -10.49 0.69
N PRO A 28 16.70 -9.71 -0.39
CA PRO A 28 17.52 -9.71 -1.60
C PRO A 28 19.03 -9.56 -1.36
N GLU A 29 19.84 -10.49 -1.86
CA GLU A 29 21.31 -10.39 -1.79
C GLU A 29 21.86 -9.33 -2.76
N ASN A 30 21.19 -9.11 -3.90
CA ASN A 30 21.58 -8.17 -4.95
C ASN A 30 20.90 -6.79 -4.85
N ALA A 31 20.43 -6.40 -3.65
CA ALA A 31 19.85 -5.08 -3.41
C ALA A 31 20.94 -3.99 -3.46
N VAL A 32 20.92 -3.16 -4.51
CA VAL A 32 21.86 -2.05 -4.67
C VAL A 32 21.45 -0.81 -3.89
N ILE A 33 20.14 -0.62 -3.69
CA ILE A 33 19.56 0.45 -2.86
C ILE A 33 18.45 -0.17 -2.03
N THR A 34 18.45 0.13 -0.74
CA THR A 34 17.42 -0.28 0.20
C THR A 34 16.89 0.94 0.92
N TYR A 35 15.61 1.23 0.77
CA TYR A 35 14.90 2.28 1.49
C TYR A 35 13.75 1.65 2.28
N ILE A 36 13.99 1.42 3.57
CA ILE A 36 13.04 0.75 4.47
C ILE A 36 12.71 1.67 5.63
N GLU A 37 11.44 2.04 5.76
CA GLU A 37 10.95 2.94 6.80
C GLU A 37 9.77 2.31 7.54
N SER A 38 10.07 1.58 8.61
CA SER A 38 9.05 0.83 9.37
C SER A 38 7.96 1.68 10.06
N GLY A 39 8.18 3.00 10.13
CA GLY A 39 7.23 3.96 10.66
C GLY A 39 6.30 4.58 9.61
N ALA A 40 6.53 4.34 8.32
CA ALA A 40 5.68 4.84 7.24
C ALA A 40 4.38 4.04 7.16
N SER A 41 3.31 4.69 6.70
CA SER A 41 2.01 4.00 6.63
C SER A 41 1.99 2.87 5.61
N SER A 42 2.70 3.04 4.49
CA SER A 42 2.64 2.19 3.31
C SER A 42 3.87 2.41 2.42
N ALA A 43 4.15 1.46 1.53
CA ALA A 43 5.14 1.68 0.46
C ALA A 43 4.68 2.81 -0.51
N SER A 44 3.36 2.99 -0.70
CA SER A 44 2.80 4.08 -1.50
C SER A 44 3.13 5.47 -0.92
N GLU A 45 3.18 5.60 0.41
CA GLU A 45 3.64 6.83 1.08
C GLU A 45 5.07 7.16 0.67
N LEU A 46 5.98 6.20 0.86
CA LEU A 46 7.42 6.35 0.58
C LEU A 46 7.71 6.69 -0.89
N VAL A 47 7.08 5.97 -1.82
CA VAL A 47 7.24 6.22 -3.26
C VAL A 47 6.72 7.62 -3.62
N THR A 48 5.60 8.04 -3.04
CA THR A 48 5.04 9.37 -3.32
C THR A 48 5.97 10.48 -2.85
N GLU A 49 6.65 10.32 -1.71
CA GLU A 49 7.64 11.28 -1.23
C GLU A 49 8.85 11.37 -2.16
N LEU A 50 9.40 10.23 -2.61
CA LEU A 50 10.49 10.22 -3.58
C LEU A 50 10.11 10.96 -4.88
N ILE A 51 8.87 10.81 -5.33
CA ILE A 51 8.34 11.53 -6.50
C ILE A 51 8.26 13.04 -6.24
N GLN A 52 7.86 13.45 -5.04
CA GLN A 52 7.83 14.86 -4.65
C GLN A 52 9.24 15.48 -4.69
N PHE A 53 10.25 14.77 -4.21
CA PHE A 53 11.65 15.25 -4.21
C PHE A 53 12.22 15.48 -5.61
N GLN A 54 11.78 14.75 -6.63
CA GLN A 54 12.26 14.95 -8.01
C GLN A 54 11.91 16.33 -8.58
N ASN A 55 10.97 17.07 -7.97
CA ASN A 55 10.64 18.47 -8.27
C ASN A 55 10.46 18.78 -9.78
N SER A 56 10.09 17.78 -10.58
CA SER A 56 9.98 17.90 -12.02
C SER A 56 8.65 18.54 -12.40
N LYS A 57 8.71 19.68 -13.11
CA LYS A 57 7.51 20.31 -13.69
C LYS A 57 6.92 19.50 -14.85
N LYS A 58 7.72 18.63 -15.49
CA LYS A 58 7.31 17.86 -16.67
C LYS A 58 6.74 16.48 -16.33
N ASN A 59 7.19 15.86 -15.23
CA ASN A 59 6.82 14.49 -14.86
C ASN A 59 5.93 14.49 -13.61
N ARG A 60 4.74 15.10 -13.72
CA ARG A 60 3.76 15.13 -12.62
C ARG A 60 2.92 13.85 -12.68
N LEU A 61 2.54 13.34 -11.51
CA LEU A 61 1.54 12.27 -11.40
C LEU A 61 0.27 12.63 -12.17
N SER A 62 -0.21 11.71 -12.99
CA SER A 62 -1.56 11.79 -13.56
C SER A 62 -2.61 11.61 -12.46
N ARG A 63 -3.85 12.01 -12.74
CA ARG A 63 -5.00 11.79 -11.85
C ARG A 63 -5.09 10.33 -11.41
N MET A 64 -5.01 9.40 -12.36
CA MET A 64 -5.12 7.98 -12.08
C MET A 64 -3.94 7.46 -11.24
N GLN A 65 -2.70 7.86 -11.55
CA GLN A 65 -1.54 7.46 -10.74
C GLN A 65 -1.66 7.97 -9.29
N ALA A 66 -2.14 9.20 -9.12
CA ALA A 66 -2.39 9.75 -7.79
C ALA A 66 -3.51 9.00 -7.04
N SER A 67 -4.57 8.59 -7.74
CA SER A 67 -5.63 7.75 -7.18
C SER A 67 -5.13 6.37 -6.74
N VAL A 68 -4.31 5.69 -7.56
CA VAL A 68 -3.77 4.36 -7.20
C VAL A 68 -2.87 4.45 -5.96
N LEU A 69 -1.98 5.45 -5.90
CA LEU A 69 -1.13 5.67 -4.72
C LEU A 69 -1.97 5.97 -3.48
N MET A 70 -3.02 6.80 -3.61
CA MET A 70 -3.94 7.09 -2.50
C MET A 70 -4.69 5.83 -2.06
N ALA A 71 -5.17 5.01 -2.99
CA ALA A 71 -5.85 3.75 -2.68
C ALA A 71 -4.94 2.80 -1.91
N GLY A 72 -3.66 2.67 -2.31
CA GLY A 72 -2.67 1.87 -1.57
C GLY A 72 -2.43 2.39 -0.15
N MET A 73 -2.29 3.70 0.03
CA MET A 73 -2.19 4.31 1.37
C MET A 73 -3.44 4.04 2.22
N MET A 74 -4.64 4.18 1.63
CA MET A 74 -5.90 3.94 2.33
C MET A 74 -6.09 2.47 2.70
N LEU A 75 -5.65 1.54 1.85
CA LEU A 75 -5.70 0.11 2.11
C LEU A 75 -4.86 -0.27 3.33
N ASP A 76 -3.57 0.09 3.34
CA ASP A 76 -2.64 -0.26 4.43
C ASP A 76 -3.02 0.42 5.77
N THR A 77 -3.64 1.60 5.69
CA THR A 77 -4.06 2.36 6.87
C THR A 77 -5.48 2.07 7.34
N LYS A 78 -6.21 1.16 6.67
CA LYS A 78 -7.65 0.92 6.92
C LYS A 78 -8.46 2.22 6.88
N ASN A 79 -8.37 2.95 5.76
CA ASN A 79 -8.97 4.26 5.57
C ASN A 79 -8.51 5.28 6.63
N PHE A 80 -7.19 5.39 6.84
CA PHE A 80 -6.55 6.32 7.78
C PHE A 80 -6.84 6.10 9.27
N THR A 81 -7.27 4.89 9.66
CA THR A 81 -7.57 4.57 11.08
C THR A 81 -6.42 3.87 11.81
N SER A 82 -5.42 3.37 11.08
CA SER A 82 -4.30 2.61 11.63
C SER A 82 -2.97 3.06 11.01
N ARG A 83 -1.90 3.07 11.81
CA ARG A 83 -0.52 3.39 11.39
C ARG A 83 -0.39 4.69 10.59
N VAL A 84 -1.16 5.70 10.97
CA VAL A 84 -1.12 7.05 10.37
C VAL A 84 -0.30 8.01 11.21
N THR A 85 0.42 8.91 10.55
CA THR A 85 1.15 10.02 11.17
C THR A 85 0.84 11.33 10.44
N SER A 86 1.36 12.46 10.92
CA SER A 86 1.26 13.74 10.18
C SER A 86 1.83 13.63 8.77
N ARG A 87 2.96 12.92 8.62
CA ARG A 87 3.62 12.65 7.34
C ARG A 87 2.68 11.96 6.35
N THR A 88 1.92 10.97 6.81
CA THR A 88 0.92 10.28 6.00
C THR A 88 -0.14 11.24 5.44
N PHE A 89 -0.63 12.17 6.27
CA PHE A 89 -1.61 13.16 5.82
C PHE A 89 -1.01 14.22 4.88
N ASP A 90 0.26 14.60 5.06
CA ASP A 90 0.95 15.51 4.13
C ASP A 90 1.06 14.88 2.73
N VAL A 91 1.43 13.60 2.67
CA VAL A 91 1.49 12.85 1.41
C VAL A 91 0.11 12.68 0.78
N ALA A 92 -0.91 12.35 1.59
CA ALA A 92 -2.28 12.26 1.10
C ALA A 92 -2.79 13.62 0.56
N SER A 93 -2.47 14.71 1.26
CA SER A 93 -2.77 16.08 0.81
C SER A 93 -2.11 16.34 -0.55
N TYR A 94 -0.83 15.99 -0.72
CA TYR A 94 -0.14 16.10 -2.00
C TYR A 94 -0.86 15.34 -3.12
N LEU A 95 -1.22 14.06 -2.91
CA LEU A 95 -1.93 13.27 -3.92
C LEU A 95 -3.30 13.88 -4.27
N ARG A 96 -3.98 14.45 -3.28
CA ARG A 96 -5.23 15.19 -3.54
C ARG A 96 -4.99 16.44 -4.39
N THR A 97 -3.91 17.18 -4.17
CA THR A 97 -3.53 18.31 -5.07
C THR A 97 -3.19 17.87 -6.50
N ARG A 98 -2.79 16.60 -6.69
CA ARG A 98 -2.59 15.99 -8.02
C ARG A 98 -3.89 15.52 -8.66
N GLY A 99 -5.01 15.65 -7.95
CA GLY A 99 -6.34 15.39 -8.44
C GLY A 99 -6.81 13.96 -8.24
N SER A 100 -6.25 13.22 -7.27
CA SER A 100 -6.72 11.87 -6.93
C SER A 100 -8.25 11.80 -6.82
N ASP A 101 -8.84 10.86 -7.55
CA ASP A 101 -10.27 10.70 -7.75
C ASP A 101 -10.87 9.73 -6.72
N SER A 102 -11.80 10.22 -5.93
CA SER A 102 -12.44 9.46 -4.85
C SER A 102 -13.31 8.31 -5.38
N ILE A 103 -13.92 8.45 -6.56
CA ILE A 103 -14.73 7.38 -7.16
C ILE A 103 -13.80 6.23 -7.57
N ALA A 104 -12.73 6.55 -8.30
CA ALA A 104 -11.76 5.54 -8.72
C ALA A 104 -11.09 4.83 -7.52
N ILE A 105 -10.80 5.56 -6.44
CA ILE A 105 -10.25 4.96 -5.22
C ILE A 105 -11.24 3.97 -4.59
N GLN A 106 -12.52 4.31 -4.55
CA GLN A 106 -13.57 3.42 -4.03
C GLN A 106 -13.76 2.19 -4.92
N GLU A 107 -13.72 2.36 -6.24
CA GLU A 107 -13.80 1.24 -7.19
C GLU A 107 -12.62 0.29 -7.05
N ILE A 108 -11.39 0.80 -6.90
CA ILE A 108 -10.20 -0.02 -6.66
C ILE A 108 -10.31 -0.83 -5.36
N ALA A 109 -10.89 -0.23 -4.31
CA ALA A 109 -11.02 -0.83 -3.00
C ALA A 109 -12.31 -1.67 -2.82
N ALA A 110 -13.17 -1.73 -3.84
CA ALA A 110 -14.45 -2.41 -3.74
C ALA A 110 -14.26 -3.92 -3.63
N THR A 111 -14.89 -4.52 -2.62
CA THR A 111 -14.98 -5.97 -2.47
C THR A 111 -16.01 -6.53 -3.45
N ASP A 112 -15.71 -7.69 -4.03
CA ASP A 112 -16.67 -8.39 -4.88
C ASP A 112 -17.91 -8.83 -4.08
N PHE A 113 -19.07 -8.84 -4.73
CA PHE A 113 -20.32 -9.20 -4.08
C PHE A 113 -20.33 -10.65 -3.58
N GLU A 114 -19.78 -11.59 -4.35
CA GLU A 114 -19.74 -13.00 -3.93
C GLU A 114 -18.77 -13.18 -2.76
N GLU A 115 -17.62 -12.51 -2.77
CA GLU A 115 -16.70 -12.50 -1.62
C GLU A 115 -17.38 -11.95 -0.36
N TYR A 116 -18.12 -10.84 -0.51
CA TYR A 116 -18.92 -10.28 0.59
C TYR A 116 -19.97 -11.28 1.10
N ARG A 117 -20.67 -11.99 0.20
CA ARG A 117 -21.67 -13.00 0.56
C ARG A 117 -21.05 -14.18 1.31
N GLU A 118 -19.92 -14.70 0.83
CA GLU A 118 -19.19 -15.81 1.47
C GLU A 118 -18.71 -15.47 2.88
N VAL A 119 -18.18 -14.26 3.08
CA VAL A 119 -17.79 -13.80 4.42
C VAL A 119 -19.00 -13.74 5.36
N ASN A 120 -20.16 -13.28 4.88
CA ASN A 120 -21.37 -13.22 5.69
C ASN A 120 -21.91 -14.61 6.06
N GLU A 121 -21.88 -15.58 5.14
CA GLU A 121 -22.22 -16.98 5.41
C GLU A 121 -21.36 -17.56 6.55
N LEU A 122 -20.05 -17.29 6.53
CA LEU A 122 -19.13 -17.71 7.60
C LEU A 122 -19.48 -17.06 8.94
N ILE A 123 -19.79 -15.76 8.95
CA ILE A 123 -20.19 -15.03 10.17
C ILE A 123 -21.47 -15.62 10.77
N LEU A 124 -22.47 -15.94 9.94
CA LEU A 124 -23.75 -16.52 10.38
C LEU A 124 -23.60 -17.91 10.98
N GLN A 125 -22.64 -18.70 10.50
CA GLN A 125 -22.31 -20.02 11.05
C GLN A 125 -21.40 -19.94 12.29
N GLY A 126 -20.83 -18.76 12.55
CA GLY A 126 -19.96 -18.51 13.69
C GLY A 126 -20.68 -18.76 15.02
N ARG A 127 -20.05 -19.55 15.90
CA ARG A 127 -20.52 -19.77 17.28
C ARG A 127 -19.57 -19.12 18.25
N LYS A 128 -20.10 -18.31 19.17
CA LYS A 128 -19.33 -17.78 20.30
C LYS A 128 -19.03 -18.92 21.27
N LEU A 129 -17.76 -19.28 21.42
CA LEU A 129 -17.31 -20.19 22.47
C LEU A 129 -17.03 -19.35 23.73
N GLY A 130 -17.91 -19.44 24.72
CA GLY A 130 -17.80 -18.73 25.99
C GLY A 130 -18.83 -17.61 26.17
N SER A 131 -19.95 -17.94 26.84
CA SER A 131 -20.85 -16.97 27.48
C SER A 131 -20.53 -16.75 28.97
N ASP A 132 -19.61 -17.55 29.54
CA ASP A 132 -19.43 -17.66 30.99
C ASP A 132 -18.03 -17.19 31.45
N ILE A 133 -17.65 -15.96 31.07
CA ILE A 133 -16.69 -15.14 31.81
C ILE A 133 -17.31 -13.75 31.98
#